data_AF-A0A821H225-F1
#
_entry.id   AF-A0A821H225-F1
#
_cell.length_a   1.000
_cell.length_b   1.000
_cell.length_c   1.000
_cell.angle_alpha   90.00
_cell.angle_beta   90.00
_cell.angle_gamma   90.00
#
_symmetry.space_group_name_H-M   'P 1'
#
loop_
_entity.id
_entity.type
_entity.pdbx_description
1 polymer ?
#
loop_
_entity_poly.entity_id
_entity_poly.type
_entity_poly.pdbx_seq_one_letter_code
_entity_poly.pdbx_strand_id
1 'polypeptide(L)'
;YCYEDDDGIHPEGEFLYDIQLPTTFTPTNADSEMEKFYLWTIPQVKQAIIEDDFKPNCAVAVLDFLIRHSFITPEHESNYFDILSQIHMPGH
;
A
#
# COMPACT_ATOMS: atom_id res chain seq x y z
N TYR A 1 11.50 1.30 0.57
CA TYR A 1 11.52 -0.18 0.53
C TYR A 1 12.48 -0.61 -0.58
N CYS A 2 12.90 -1.88 -0.61
CA CYS A 2 13.73 -2.42 -1.69
C CYS A 2 13.07 -3.68 -2.25
N TYR A 3 13.23 -3.94 -3.55
CA TYR A 3 12.86 -5.21 -4.16
C TYR A 3 13.98 -5.71 -5.06
N GLU A 4 14.00 -7.00 -5.36
CA GLU A 4 14.99 -7.66 -6.21
C GLU A 4 14.29 -8.33 -7.39
N ASP A 5 14.86 -8.16 -8.57
CA ASP A 5 14.47 -8.87 -9.79
C ASP A 5 15.73 -9.32 -10.58
N ASP A 6 15.53 -9.82 -11.79
CA ASP A 6 16.62 -10.31 -12.65
C ASP A 6 17.66 -9.22 -12.99
N ASP A 7 17.31 -7.93 -12.87
CA ASP A 7 18.18 -6.78 -13.15
C ASP A 7 18.90 -6.26 -11.89
N GLY A 8 18.57 -6.79 -10.70
CA GLY A 8 19.26 -6.52 -9.45
C GLY A 8 18.36 -5.99 -8.33
N ILE A 9 18.95 -5.23 -7.40
CA ILE A 9 18.25 -4.66 -6.25
C ILE A 9 17.87 -3.21 -6.55
N HIS A 10 16.60 -2.88 -6.35
CA HIS A 10 16.02 -1.56 -6.63
C HIS A 10 15.55 -0.89 -5.34
N PRO A 11 16.24 0.16 -4.86
CA PRO A 11 15.78 0.96 -3.73
C PRO A 11 14.75 1.99 -4.19
N GLU A 12 13.56 1.96 -3.58
CA GLU A 12 12.44 2.83 -3.93
C GLU A 12 12.01 3.73 -2.77
N GLY A 13 11.65 4.98 -3.12
CA GLY A 13 11.16 5.99 -2.19
C GLY A 13 9.86 6.60 -2.71
N GLU A 14 8.78 6.46 -1.95
CA GLU A 14 7.45 6.93 -2.30
C GLU A 14 6.99 8.03 -1.33
N PHE A 15 6.43 9.12 -1.86
CA PHE A 15 5.82 10.18 -1.04
C PHE A 15 4.32 9.93 -0.91
N LEU A 16 3.87 9.64 0.32
CA LEU A 16 2.49 9.26 0.59
C LEU A 16 1.63 10.47 1.02
N TYR A 17 0.41 10.53 0.49
CA TYR A 17 -0.57 11.58 0.78
C TYR A 17 -1.91 10.95 1.14
N ASP A 18 -2.54 11.50 2.18
CA ASP A 18 -3.90 11.11 2.57
C ASP A 18 -4.87 12.25 2.21
N ILE A 19 -5.99 11.90 1.59
CA ILE A 19 -7.08 12.84 1.30
C ILE A 19 -8.42 12.23 1.73
N GLN A 20 -9.13 12.95 2.60
CA GLN A 20 -10.50 12.58 2.96
C GLN A 20 -11.46 13.09 1.88
N LEU A 21 -12.20 12.18 1.27
CA LEU A 21 -13.15 12.49 0.20
C LEU A 21 -14.58 12.56 0.73
N PRO A 22 -15.47 13.38 0.13
CA PRO A 22 -16.91 13.32 0.40
C PRO A 22 -17.47 11.93 0.07
N THR A 23 -18.48 11.48 0.82
CA THR A 23 -19.15 10.19 0.55
C THR A 23 -19.87 10.13 -0.80
N THR A 24 -20.11 11.28 -1.42
CA THR A 24 -20.74 11.43 -2.73
C THR A 24 -19.73 11.49 -3.88
N PHE A 25 -18.43 11.39 -3.58
CA PHE A 25 -17.39 11.45 -4.61
C PHE A 25 -17.31 10.14 -5.39
N THR A 26 -17.26 10.24 -6.72
CA THR A 26 -17.03 9.10 -7.62
C THR A 26 -15.83 9.43 -8.52
N PRO A 27 -14.73 8.67 -8.44
CA PRO A 27 -13.58 8.89 -9.31
C PRO A 27 -13.94 8.62 -10.77
N THR A 28 -13.39 9.40 -11.68
CA THR A 28 -13.53 9.23 -13.12
C THR A 28 -12.14 9.10 -13.72
N ASN A 29 -11.93 8.10 -14.57
CA ASN A 29 -10.67 7.96 -15.29
C ASN A 29 -10.51 9.13 -16.28
N ALA A 30 -9.37 9.83 -16.20
CA ALA A 30 -9.10 11.02 -17.00
C ALA A 30 -8.28 10.75 -18.27
N ASP A 31 -7.43 9.73 -18.29
CA ASP A 31 -6.35 9.58 -19.28
C ASP A 31 -6.15 8.14 -19.78
N SER A 32 -7.10 7.24 -19.52
CA SER A 32 -7.09 5.82 -19.93
C SER A 32 -6.05 4.94 -19.25
N GLU A 33 -5.26 5.44 -18.30
CA GLU A 33 -4.26 4.64 -17.59
C GLU A 33 -4.86 3.60 -16.63
N MET A 34 -6.10 3.82 -16.17
CA MET A 34 -6.79 2.91 -15.25
C MET A 34 -8.05 2.27 -15.84
N GLU A 35 -8.21 0.95 -15.74
CA GLU A 35 -9.42 0.33 -16.29
C GLU A 35 -10.67 0.70 -15.48
N LYS A 36 -10.62 0.58 -14.14
CA LYS A 36 -11.77 0.75 -13.23
C LYS A 36 -11.32 1.20 -11.83
N PHE A 37 -12.24 1.84 -11.12
CA PHE A 37 -12.11 2.13 -9.69
C PHE A 37 -13.05 1.25 -8.86
N TYR A 38 -12.58 0.78 -7.71
CA TYR A 38 -13.37 0.05 -6.73
C TYR A 38 -13.31 0.77 -5.38
N LEU A 39 -14.46 0.92 -4.73
CA LEU A 39 -14.52 1.38 -3.35
C LEU A 39 -14.54 0.15 -2.43
N TRP A 40 -13.38 -0.22 -1.90
CA TRP A 40 -13.21 -1.37 -1.01
C TRP A 40 -13.28 -0.99 0.47
N THR A 41 -13.80 -1.90 1.27
CA THR A 41 -13.71 -1.86 2.73
C THR A 41 -12.30 -2.25 3.20
N ILE A 42 -11.91 -1.87 4.42
CA ILE A 42 -10.60 -2.24 4.98
C ILE A 42 -10.33 -3.75 4.95
N PRO A 43 -11.28 -4.66 5.29
CA PRO A 43 -11.05 -6.10 5.16
C PRO A 43 -10.76 -6.55 3.72
N GLN A 44 -11.47 -5.99 2.72
CA GLN A 44 -11.22 -6.30 1.31
C GLN A 44 -9.82 -5.83 0.88
N VAL A 45 -9.42 -4.63 1.30
CA VAL A 45 -8.07 -4.10 1.02
C VAL A 45 -6.99 -5.01 1.61
N LYS A 46 -7.15 -5.47 2.86
CA LYS A 46 -6.22 -6.42 3.49
C LYS A 46 -6.13 -7.74 2.73
N GLN A 47 -7.28 -8.27 2.28
CA GLN A 47 -7.31 -9.51 1.51
C GLN A 47 -6.58 -9.34 0.16
N ALA A 48 -6.83 -8.24 -0.54
CA ALA A 48 -6.18 -7.95 -1.83
C ALA A 48 -4.66 -7.78 -1.72
N ILE A 49 -4.14 -7.28 -0.59
CA ILE A 49 -2.68 -7.27 -0.33
C ILE A 49 -2.13 -8.70 -0.22
N ILE A 50 -2.86 -9.61 0.42
CA ILE A 50 -2.44 -11.01 0.60
C ILE A 50 -2.51 -11.79 -0.71
N GLU A 51 -3.50 -11.48 -1.56
CA GLU A 51 -3.74 -12.16 -2.84
C GLU A 51 -2.86 -11.63 -3.99
N ASP A 52 -1.93 -10.71 -3.72
CA ASP A 52 -0.99 -10.12 -4.70
C ASP A 52 -1.70 -9.34 -5.82
N ASP A 53 -2.90 -8.80 -5.54
CA ASP A 53 -3.67 -7.97 -6.48
C ASP A 53 -3.08 -6.56 -6.65
N PHE A 54 -2.13 -6.17 -5.78
CA PHE A 54 -1.45 -4.89 -5.82
C PHE A 54 -0.07 -5.01 -6.45
N LYS A 55 0.30 -4.03 -7.28
CA LYS A 55 1.71 -3.80 -7.59
C LYS A 55 2.49 -3.56 -6.30
N PRO A 56 3.77 -3.99 -6.19
CA PRO A 56 4.55 -3.89 -4.96
C PRO A 56 4.55 -2.48 -4.34
N ASN A 57 4.73 -1.44 -5.16
CA ASN A 57 4.74 -0.05 -4.69
C ASN A 57 3.39 0.39 -4.10
N CYS A 58 2.28 0.00 -4.74
CA CYS A 58 0.94 0.25 -4.25
C CYS A 58 0.67 -0.51 -2.93
N ALA A 59 1.11 -1.76 -2.82
CA ALA A 59 0.94 -2.57 -1.60
C ALA A 59 1.63 -1.90 -0.40
N VAL A 60 2.85 -1.37 -0.60
CA VAL A 60 3.60 -0.64 0.43
C VAL A 60 2.87 0.64 0.86
N ALA A 61 2.35 1.42 -0.09
CA ALA A 61 1.59 2.63 0.20
C ALA A 61 0.35 2.34 1.06
N VAL A 62 -0.36 1.25 0.77
CA VAL A 62 -1.55 0.83 1.53
C VAL A 62 -1.17 0.27 2.90
N LEU A 63 -0.11 -0.54 3.00
CA LEU A 63 0.36 -1.06 4.29
C LEU A 63 0.73 0.08 5.25
N ASP A 64 1.45 1.08 4.77
CA ASP A 64 1.81 2.26 5.55
C ASP A 64 0.56 3.02 6.04
N PHE A 65 -0.45 3.21 5.18
CA PHE A 65 -1.73 3.79 5.58
C PHE A 65 -2.40 2.98 6.69
N LEU A 66 -2.49 1.65 6.55
CA LEU A 66 -3.12 0.78 7.53
C LEU A 66 -2.41 0.80 8.88
N ILE A 67 -1.08 0.94 8.89
CA ILE A 67 -0.28 1.08 10.12
C ILE A 67 -0.52 2.46 10.76
N ARG A 68 -0.38 3.56 10.01
CA ARG A 68 -0.56 4.93 10.53
C ARG A 68 -1.95 5.19 11.09
N HIS A 69 -2.97 4.55 10.53
CA HIS A 69 -4.37 4.66 10.98
C HIS A 69 -4.79 3.55 11.95
N SER A 70 -3.84 2.76 12.50
CA SER A 70 -4.09 1.73 13.52
C SER A 70 -5.01 0.59 13.09
N PHE A 71 -5.11 0.31 11.79
CA PHE A 71 -5.80 -0.89 11.28
C PHE A 71 -4.91 -2.13 11.34
N ILE A 72 -3.59 -1.94 11.33
CA ILE A 72 -2.58 -2.95 11.63
C ILE A 72 -1.83 -2.45 12.86
N THR A 73 -1.78 -3.26 13.92
CA THR A 73 -1.20 -2.89 15.20
C THR A 73 -0.30 -4.01 15.73
N PRO A 74 0.69 -3.72 16.57
CA PRO A 74 1.59 -4.76 17.12
C PRO A 74 0.87 -5.80 17.99
N GLU A 75 -0.33 -5.50 18.51
CA GLU A 75 -1.13 -6.45 19.29
C GLU A 75 -1.81 -7.52 18.43
N HIS A 76 -2.02 -7.23 17.14
CA HIS A 76 -2.83 -8.05 16.24
C HIS A 76 -2.08 -8.57 15.01
N GLU A 77 -0.86 -8.07 14.75
CA GLU A 77 -0.01 -8.52 13.66
C GLU A 77 1.35 -8.97 14.19
N SER A 78 1.64 -10.27 14.08
CA SER A 78 2.88 -10.85 14.60
C SER A 78 4.12 -10.34 13.87
N ASN A 79 3.99 -9.98 12.58
CA ASN A 79 5.10 -9.51 11.75
C ASN A 79 5.19 -7.98 11.75
N TYR A 80 4.53 -7.27 12.67
CA TYR A 80 4.39 -5.81 12.64
C TYR A 80 5.73 -5.09 12.47
N PHE A 81 6.74 -5.47 13.27
CA PHE A 81 8.05 -4.84 13.23
C PHE A 81 8.84 -5.20 11.95
N ASP A 82 8.68 -6.41 11.44
CA ASP A 82 9.31 -6.84 10.19
C ASP A 82 8.71 -6.07 9.00
N ILE A 83 7.39 -5.93 8.95
CA ILE A 83 6.69 -5.12 7.95
C ILE A 83 7.18 -3.67 8.03
N LEU A 84 7.14 -3.08 9.23
CA LEU A 84 7.52 -1.68 9.43
C LEU A 84 8.98 -1.41 9.02
N SER A 85 9.90 -2.32 9.36
CA SER A 85 11.31 -2.18 9.00
C SER A 85 11.56 -2.31 7.50
N GLN A 86 10.83 -3.17 6.80
CA GLN A 86 10.97 -3.37 5.36
C GLN A 86 10.42 -2.20 4.55
N ILE A 87 9.25 -1.66 4.93
CA ILE A 87 8.64 -0.55 4.19
C ILE A 87 9.43 0.76 4.36
N HIS A 88 10.13 0.93 5.49
CA HIS A 88 10.97 2.10 5.77
C HIS A 88 12.48 1.82 5.67
N MET A 89 12.89 0.72 5.01
CA MET A 89 14.30 0.41 4.82
C MET A 89 14.99 1.57 4.06
N PRO A 90 16.02 2.23 4.64
CA PRO A 90 16.80 3.23 3.94
C PRO A 90 17.62 2.56 2.84
N GLY A 91 17.64 3.12 1.64
CA GLY A 91 18.62 2.75 0.63
C GLY A 91 20.03 3.08 1.15
N HIS A 92 20.94 2.11 1.11
CA HIS A 92 22.36 2.30 1.43
C HIS A 92 23.13 2.93 0.27
#